data_AF-A0A949E309-F1
#
_entry.id   AF-A0A949E309-F1
#
_cell.length_a   1.000
_cell.length_b   1.000
_cell.length_c   1.000
_cell.angle_alpha   90.00
_cell.angle_beta   90.00
_cell.angle_gamma   90.00
#
_symmetry.space_group_name_H-M   'P 1'
#
loop_
_entity.id
_entity.type
_entity.pdbx_description
1 polymer ?
#
loop_
_entity_poly.entity_id
_entity_poly.type
_entity_poly.pdbx_seq_one_letter_code
_entity_poly.pdbx_strand_id
1 'polypeptide(L)'
;MRTHPRTAFSLVELLVAITIIGILIALLLPAVQAAREAARRLKCQNNLKQIGLALHNYAGQYGALPPGAILSTSYQAGGTSNYDPWPEATSSASGMHGTSWMLQILPFIEQNALFDRWDFTKSVVGNQAVAATDIGVFYCPTRRSGIRAEDRQIMFPKRTPDDAYIGWSGGGNDYAGCIGAQNSFTNPTTSNVKRQFCGPTYVYRPDMRGVFVPNIAATFNEIADGLSNTLAIGEVPRTQWTGPTPNYYWRPCHTSIDGWAAAGSNTLFDTTSADSTNDIGQLGGFNNDYFESAGSDHAGGAHFGMADGSVHFIGEEIDQIVYAHLGSMADGQIAQAP
;
A
#
# COMPACT_ATOMS: atom_id res chain seq x y z
N MET A 1 32.34 -52.45 39.34
CA MET A 1 31.68 -51.13 39.21
C MET A 1 32.79 -50.09 39.06
N ARG A 2 33.12 -49.65 37.83
CA ARG A 2 34.13 -48.61 37.62
C ARG A 2 33.47 -47.26 37.90
N THR A 3 33.84 -46.63 39.01
CA THR A 3 33.42 -45.27 39.36
C THR A 3 34.22 -44.30 38.49
N HIS A 4 33.57 -43.68 37.51
CA HIS A 4 34.19 -42.58 36.78
C HIS A 4 34.39 -41.41 37.76
N PRO A 5 35.61 -40.88 37.94
CA PRO A 5 35.83 -39.69 38.75
C PRO A 5 35.04 -38.54 38.12
N ARG A 6 34.15 -37.92 38.89
CA ARG A 6 33.41 -36.72 38.47
C ARG A 6 34.37 -35.55 38.56
N THR A 7 34.86 -35.08 37.42
CA THR A 7 35.63 -33.83 37.33
C THR A 7 34.69 -32.66 37.64
N ALA A 8 34.92 -31.97 38.75
CA ALA A 8 34.21 -30.73 39.08
C ALA A 8 34.79 -29.58 38.25
N PHE A 9 33.91 -28.79 37.62
CA PHE A 9 34.30 -27.62 36.84
C PHE A 9 34.82 -26.51 37.77
N SER A 10 35.92 -25.85 37.41
CA SER A 10 36.38 -24.69 38.16
C SER A 10 35.54 -23.45 37.86
N LEU A 11 35.42 -22.55 38.84
CA LEU A 11 34.70 -21.29 38.68
C LEU A 11 35.29 -20.43 37.54
N VAL A 12 36.60 -20.52 37.32
CA VAL A 12 37.31 -19.81 36.24
C VAL A 12 36.93 -20.36 34.87
N GLU A 13 36.91 -21.69 34.69
CA GLU A 13 36.51 -22.30 33.41
C GLU A 13 35.07 -21.96 33.04
N LEU A 14 34.17 -21.94 34.02
CA LEU A 14 32.78 -21.50 33.79
C LEU A 14 32.72 -20.04 33.36
N LEU A 15 33.45 -19.14 34.06
CA LEU A 15 33.48 -17.71 33.75
C LEU A 15 34.04 -17.43 32.35
N VAL A 16 35.12 -18.11 31.95
CA VAL A 16 35.70 -17.97 30.61
C VAL A 16 34.73 -18.47 29.55
N ALA A 17 34.09 -19.62 29.77
CA ALA A 17 33.13 -20.17 28.82
C ALA A 17 31.93 -19.24 28.59
N ILE A 18 31.32 -18.70 29.66
CA ILE A 18 30.20 -17.76 29.51
C ILE A 18 30.64 -16.45 28.85
N THR A 19 31.87 -16.00 29.10
CA THR A 19 32.42 -14.78 28.48
C THR A 19 32.59 -14.96 26.97
N ILE A 20 33.15 -16.10 26.54
CA ILE A 20 33.33 -16.41 25.11
C ILE A 20 31.96 -16.54 24.43
N ILE A 21 31.01 -17.28 25.02
CA ILE A 21 29.66 -17.41 24.47
C ILE A 21 28.98 -16.04 24.40
N GLY A 22 29.13 -15.20 25.43
CA GLY A 22 28.59 -13.83 25.46
C GLY A 22 29.12 -12.98 24.32
N ILE A 23 30.44 -13.01 24.07
CA ILE A 23 31.08 -12.30 22.96
C ILE A 23 30.58 -12.83 21.61
N LEU A 24 30.52 -14.15 21.43
CA LEU A 24 30.04 -14.75 20.19
C LEU A 24 28.59 -14.37 19.90
N ILE A 25 27.70 -14.42 20.91
CA ILE A 25 26.30 -14.00 20.75
C ILE A 25 26.22 -12.50 20.42
N ALA A 26 27.01 -11.66 21.10
CA ALA A 26 27.02 -10.22 20.85
C ALA A 26 27.44 -9.87 19.42
N LEU A 27 28.35 -10.64 18.82
CA LEU A 27 28.79 -10.45 17.44
C LEU A 27 27.82 -11.07 16.42
N LEU A 28 27.19 -12.20 16.76
CA LEU A 28 26.29 -12.92 15.85
C LEU A 28 24.88 -12.31 15.78
N LEU A 29 24.37 -11.74 16.89
CA LEU A 29 23.00 -11.22 16.93
C LEU A 29 22.78 -10.09 15.90
N PRO A 30 23.62 -9.04 15.79
CA PRO A 30 23.44 -8.01 14.77
C PRO A 30 23.51 -8.58 13.34
N ALA A 31 24.43 -9.52 13.10
CA ALA A 31 24.60 -10.15 11.79
C ALA A 31 23.37 -10.97 11.38
N VAL A 32 22.80 -11.76 12.30
CA VAL A 32 21.59 -12.55 12.03
C VAL A 32 20.39 -11.64 11.75
N GLN A 33 20.25 -10.52 12.46
CA GLN A 33 19.15 -9.58 12.19
C GLN A 33 19.30 -8.89 10.83
N ALA A 34 20.51 -8.45 10.49
CA ALA A 34 20.79 -7.87 9.18
C ALA A 34 20.49 -8.86 8.04
N ALA A 35 20.90 -10.12 8.18
CA ALA A 35 20.62 -11.17 7.20
C ALA A 35 19.11 -11.45 7.07
N ARG A 36 18.37 -11.47 8.18
CA ARG A 36 16.91 -11.65 8.17
C ARG A 36 16.22 -10.49 7.45
N GLU A 37 16.63 -9.26 7.70
CA GLU A 37 16.04 -8.09 7.03
C GLU A 37 16.35 -8.07 5.53
N ALA A 38 17.58 -8.42 5.13
CA ALA A 38 17.92 -8.57 3.72
C ALA A 38 17.03 -9.62 3.02
N ALA A 39 16.75 -10.75 3.68
CA ALA A 39 15.85 -11.77 3.15
C ALA A 39 14.40 -11.26 3.03
N ARG A 40 13.93 -10.46 4.00
CA ARG A 40 12.59 -9.85 3.92
C ARG A 40 12.47 -8.83 2.80
N ARG A 41 13.49 -7.99 2.60
CA ARG A 41 13.58 -7.06 1.44
C ARG A 41 13.53 -7.80 0.11
N LEU A 42 14.34 -8.86 -0.04
CA LEU A 42 14.30 -9.70 -1.24
C LEU A 42 12.92 -10.31 -1.48
N LYS A 43 12.20 -10.67 -0.41
CA LYS A 43 10.83 -11.17 -0.53
C LYS A 43 9.85 -10.07 -0.93
N CYS A 44 9.92 -8.86 -0.36
CA CYS A 44 9.06 -7.74 -0.78
C CYS A 44 9.35 -7.35 -2.26
N GLN A 45 10.62 -7.33 -2.68
CA GLN A 45 11.00 -7.15 -4.08
C GLN A 45 10.41 -8.23 -5.00
N ASN A 46 10.45 -9.49 -4.59
CA ASN A 46 9.86 -10.60 -5.36
C ASN A 46 8.33 -10.53 -5.41
N ASN A 47 7.66 -10.10 -4.34
CA ASN A 47 6.22 -9.87 -4.36
C ASN A 47 5.87 -8.81 -5.41
N LEU A 48 6.57 -7.66 -5.43
CA LEU A 48 6.38 -6.63 -6.45
C LEU A 48 6.64 -7.15 -7.87
N LYS A 49 7.67 -7.99 -8.08
CA LYS A 49 7.91 -8.64 -9.39
C LYS A 49 6.75 -9.56 -9.79
N GLN A 50 6.18 -10.31 -8.85
CA GLN A 50 5.03 -11.17 -9.11
C GLN A 50 3.79 -10.35 -9.47
N ILE A 51 3.53 -9.26 -8.76
CA ILE A 51 2.42 -8.35 -9.06
C ILE A 51 2.66 -7.65 -10.41
N GLY A 52 3.87 -7.18 -10.70
CA GLY A 52 4.25 -6.60 -11.99
C GLY A 52 4.05 -7.58 -13.15
N LEU A 53 4.49 -8.82 -12.99
CA LEU A 53 4.23 -9.87 -13.99
C LEU A 53 2.74 -10.13 -14.19
N ALA A 54 1.95 -10.14 -13.10
CA ALA A 54 0.51 -10.30 -13.18
C ALA A 54 -0.17 -9.14 -13.92
N LEU A 55 0.29 -7.91 -13.72
CA LEU A 55 -0.16 -6.74 -14.47
C LEU A 55 0.17 -6.84 -15.97
N HIS A 56 1.37 -7.30 -16.32
CA HIS A 56 1.76 -7.53 -17.72
C HIS A 56 0.93 -8.63 -18.37
N ASN A 57 0.65 -9.73 -17.66
CA ASN A 57 -0.24 -10.78 -18.15
C ASN A 57 -1.68 -10.29 -18.32
N TYR A 58 -2.18 -9.48 -17.37
CA TYR A 58 -3.48 -8.82 -17.49
C TYR A 58 -3.52 -7.93 -18.74
N ALA A 59 -2.52 -7.06 -18.93
CA ALA A 59 -2.43 -6.18 -20.10
C ALA A 59 -2.29 -6.97 -21.40
N GLY A 60 -1.57 -8.10 -21.41
CA GLY A 60 -1.48 -9.00 -22.55
C GLY A 60 -2.82 -9.63 -22.93
N GLN A 61 -3.69 -9.92 -21.94
CA GLN A 61 -5.02 -10.50 -22.17
C GLN A 61 -6.08 -9.46 -22.53
N TYR A 62 -6.08 -8.30 -21.87
CA TYR A 62 -7.15 -7.29 -21.96
C TYR A 62 -6.77 -6.03 -22.75
N GLY A 63 -5.51 -5.91 -23.18
CA GLY A 63 -5.01 -4.78 -23.98
C GLY A 63 -4.72 -3.50 -23.18
N ALA A 64 -4.96 -3.50 -21.88
CA ALA A 64 -4.72 -2.38 -20.96
C ALA A 64 -4.44 -2.90 -19.55
N LEU A 65 -3.80 -2.08 -18.71
CA LEU A 65 -3.68 -2.33 -17.28
C LEU A 65 -5.05 -2.22 -16.60
N PRO A 66 -5.25 -2.90 -15.45
CA PRO A 66 -6.53 -2.83 -14.76
C PRO A 66 -6.78 -1.41 -14.23
N PRO A 67 -8.03 -0.93 -14.26
CA PRO A 67 -8.36 0.37 -13.67
C PRO A 67 -8.09 0.35 -12.17
N GLY A 68 -7.66 1.48 -11.61
CA GLY A 68 -7.35 1.61 -10.18
C GLY A 68 -8.52 1.27 -9.26
N ALA A 69 -9.74 1.52 -9.74
CA ALA A 69 -11.00 1.13 -9.13
C ALA A 69 -12.05 0.83 -10.20
N ILE A 70 -13.03 -0.02 -9.87
CA ILE A 70 -14.26 -0.18 -10.66
C ILE A 70 -15.42 0.40 -9.85
N LEU A 71 -16.00 1.47 -10.38
CA LEU A 71 -17.10 2.22 -9.80
C LEU A 71 -18.23 2.33 -10.82
N SER A 72 -19.45 2.11 -10.34
CA SER A 72 -20.69 2.22 -11.13
C SER A 72 -21.10 3.67 -11.36
N THR A 73 -20.68 4.59 -10.48
CA THR A 73 -20.84 6.02 -10.70
C THR A 73 -19.89 6.49 -11.81
N SER A 74 -20.45 7.09 -12.86
CA SER A 74 -19.67 7.61 -13.97
C SER A 74 -18.78 8.77 -13.53
N TYR A 75 -17.50 8.72 -13.91
CA TYR A 75 -16.62 9.88 -13.99
C TYR A 75 -17.37 11.06 -14.63
N GLN A 76 -17.60 12.14 -13.89
CA GLN A 76 -18.11 13.38 -14.49
C GLN A 76 -16.93 14.27 -14.89
N ALA A 77 -16.52 14.15 -16.16
CA ALA A 77 -15.57 15.06 -16.78
C ALA A 77 -16.05 16.51 -16.62
N GLY A 78 -15.28 17.35 -15.92
CA GLY A 78 -15.56 18.78 -15.78
C GLY A 78 -16.33 19.21 -14.51
N GLY A 79 -16.59 18.30 -13.57
CA GLY A 79 -17.04 18.64 -12.22
C GLY A 79 -16.01 18.17 -11.18
N THR A 80 -15.95 18.83 -10.02
CA THR A 80 -15.17 18.45 -8.81
C THR A 80 -15.70 17.13 -8.23
N SER A 81 -15.69 16.07 -9.03
CA SER A 81 -16.26 14.77 -8.68
C SER A 81 -15.23 13.98 -7.87
N ASN A 82 -15.37 14.11 -6.56
CA ASN A 82 -14.68 13.33 -5.53
C ASN A 82 -14.77 11.82 -5.86
N TYR A 83 -13.67 11.16 -6.23
CA TYR A 83 -13.63 9.69 -6.32
C TYR A 83 -13.57 9.13 -4.91
N ASP A 84 -14.75 8.86 -4.35
CA ASP A 84 -14.83 8.07 -3.13
C ASP A 84 -15.35 6.67 -3.50
N PRO A 85 -14.46 5.66 -3.60
CA PRO A 85 -14.88 4.29 -3.85
C PRO A 85 -15.59 3.66 -2.65
N TRP A 86 -15.48 4.26 -1.46
CA TRP A 86 -15.95 3.69 -0.21
C TRP A 86 -17.48 3.55 -0.11
N PRO A 87 -18.30 4.55 -0.49
CA PRO A 87 -19.74 4.41 -0.60
C PRO A 87 -20.17 3.22 -1.44
N GLU A 88 -19.51 2.97 -2.57
CA GLU A 88 -19.84 1.83 -3.43
C GLU A 88 -19.36 0.51 -2.82
N ALA A 89 -18.14 0.46 -2.31
CA ALA A 89 -17.56 -0.71 -1.67
C ALA A 89 -18.39 -1.19 -0.46
N THR A 90 -19.03 -0.26 0.24
CA THR A 90 -19.87 -0.52 1.42
C THR A 90 -21.37 -0.53 1.15
N SER A 91 -21.80 -0.30 -0.10
CA SER A 91 -23.21 -0.28 -0.48
C SER A 91 -23.83 -1.68 -0.44
N SER A 92 -25.12 -1.77 -0.11
CA SER A 92 -25.92 -3.00 -0.27
C SER A 92 -26.68 -3.06 -1.61
N ALA A 93 -26.55 -2.03 -2.46
CA ALA A 93 -27.24 -1.96 -3.74
C ALA A 93 -26.55 -2.81 -4.83
N SER A 94 -27.35 -3.47 -5.67
CA SER A 94 -26.87 -4.25 -6.81
C SER A 94 -26.14 -3.39 -7.84
N GLY A 95 -25.06 -3.93 -8.42
CA GLY A 95 -24.26 -3.24 -9.45
C GLY A 95 -23.26 -2.22 -8.91
N MET A 96 -23.20 -2.02 -7.59
CA MET A 96 -22.11 -1.31 -6.92
C MET A 96 -20.94 -2.27 -6.75
N HIS A 97 -19.73 -1.84 -7.10
CA HIS A 97 -18.54 -2.69 -6.99
C HIS A 97 -17.60 -2.15 -5.93
N GLY A 98 -17.04 -0.94 -6.14
CA GLY A 98 -16.05 -0.35 -5.23
C GLY A 98 -14.75 -1.16 -5.16
N THR A 99 -14.51 -2.02 -6.15
CA THR A 99 -13.42 -3.01 -6.15
C THR A 99 -12.12 -2.39 -6.62
N SER A 100 -11.01 -2.82 -6.02
CA SER A 100 -9.65 -2.41 -6.41
C SER A 100 -9.15 -3.12 -7.68
N TRP A 101 -8.07 -2.59 -8.25
CA TRP A 101 -7.29 -3.25 -9.29
C TRP A 101 -6.74 -4.62 -8.86
N MET A 102 -6.52 -4.84 -7.56
CA MET A 102 -5.98 -6.10 -7.03
C MET A 102 -6.91 -7.28 -7.27
N LEU A 103 -8.23 -7.07 -7.23
CA LEU A 103 -9.21 -8.12 -7.57
C LEU A 103 -9.01 -8.62 -9.00
N GLN A 104 -8.70 -7.72 -9.93
CA GLN A 104 -8.59 -8.02 -11.34
C GLN A 104 -7.35 -8.83 -11.71
N ILE A 105 -6.30 -8.76 -10.88
CA ILE A 105 -5.06 -9.52 -11.11
C ILE A 105 -5.05 -10.88 -10.42
N LEU A 106 -6.05 -11.22 -9.58
CA LEU A 106 -6.08 -12.50 -8.85
C LEU A 106 -5.85 -13.73 -9.74
N PRO A 107 -6.47 -13.86 -10.94
CA PRO A 107 -6.21 -15.00 -11.83
C PRO A 107 -4.74 -15.15 -12.23
N PHE A 108 -4.02 -14.03 -12.30
CA PHE A 108 -2.63 -13.93 -12.76
C PHE A 108 -1.60 -14.06 -11.63
N ILE A 109 -2.04 -14.16 -10.38
CA ILE A 109 -1.23 -14.49 -9.20
C ILE A 109 -1.67 -15.82 -8.56
N GLU A 110 -2.19 -16.74 -9.37
CA GLU A 110 -2.64 -18.08 -8.95
C GLU A 110 -3.80 -18.07 -7.94
N GLN A 111 -4.60 -17.01 -7.87
CA GLN A 111 -5.78 -16.88 -7.01
C GLN A 111 -7.11 -17.07 -7.77
N ASN A 112 -7.13 -17.92 -8.80
CA ASN A 112 -8.33 -18.20 -9.62
C ASN A 112 -9.53 -18.65 -8.77
N ALA A 113 -9.32 -19.56 -7.82
CA ALA A 113 -10.40 -20.04 -6.94
C ALA A 113 -11.01 -18.95 -6.06
N LEU A 114 -10.26 -17.89 -5.74
CA LEU A 114 -10.77 -16.75 -4.98
C LEU A 114 -11.55 -15.81 -5.90
N PHE A 115 -11.04 -15.56 -7.11
CA PHE A 115 -11.70 -14.75 -8.13
C PHE A 115 -13.05 -15.34 -8.55
N ASP A 116 -13.12 -16.65 -8.81
CA ASP A 116 -14.34 -17.35 -9.21
C ASP A 116 -15.44 -17.32 -8.15
N ARG A 117 -15.07 -17.11 -6.88
CA ARG A 117 -16.02 -16.98 -5.76
C ARG A 117 -16.57 -15.56 -5.61
N TRP A 118 -16.00 -14.58 -6.29
CA TRP A 118 -16.44 -13.20 -6.21
C TRP A 118 -17.77 -13.01 -6.95
N ASP A 119 -18.78 -12.51 -6.24
CA ASP A 119 -20.08 -12.16 -6.83
C ASP A 119 -20.02 -10.72 -7.34
N PHE A 120 -19.81 -10.57 -8.65
CA PHE A 120 -19.76 -9.27 -9.33
C PHE A 120 -21.10 -8.52 -9.33
N THR A 121 -22.21 -9.11 -8.86
CA THR A 121 -23.46 -8.35 -8.70
C THR A 121 -23.52 -7.55 -7.40
N LYS A 122 -22.55 -7.76 -6.50
CA LYS A 122 -22.47 -7.18 -5.16
C LYS A 122 -21.22 -6.30 -4.99
N SER A 123 -21.32 -5.41 -4.00
CA SER A 123 -20.20 -4.62 -3.50
C SER A 123 -19.14 -5.48 -2.80
N VAL A 124 -18.03 -4.84 -2.44
CA VAL A 124 -16.98 -5.43 -1.61
C VAL A 124 -17.53 -5.99 -0.29
N VAL A 125 -18.39 -5.24 0.42
CA VAL A 125 -19.00 -5.71 1.68
C VAL A 125 -19.94 -6.90 1.45
N GLY A 126 -20.67 -6.93 0.33
CA GLY A 126 -21.46 -8.10 -0.06
C GLY A 126 -20.61 -9.35 -0.33
N ASN A 127 -19.31 -9.18 -0.57
CA ASN A 127 -18.30 -10.21 -0.78
C ASN A 127 -17.33 -10.38 0.41
N GLN A 128 -17.66 -9.88 1.60
CA GLN A 128 -16.75 -9.86 2.76
C GLN A 128 -16.06 -11.21 3.04
N ALA A 129 -16.77 -12.33 2.90
CA ALA A 129 -16.18 -13.66 3.15
C ALA A 129 -15.03 -14.01 2.19
N VAL A 130 -15.08 -13.50 0.96
CA VAL A 130 -14.01 -13.64 -0.05
C VAL A 130 -12.93 -12.60 0.22
N ALA A 131 -13.36 -11.34 0.40
CA ALA A 131 -12.49 -10.19 0.61
C ALA A 131 -11.64 -10.27 1.89
N ALA A 132 -12.09 -11.00 2.92
CA ALA A 132 -11.36 -11.22 4.16
C ALA A 132 -10.25 -12.29 4.08
N THR A 133 -10.05 -12.89 2.90
CA THR A 133 -8.98 -13.89 2.70
C THR A 133 -7.63 -13.20 2.60
N ASP A 134 -6.68 -13.61 3.46
CA ASP A 134 -5.30 -13.15 3.40
C ASP A 134 -4.58 -13.74 2.17
N ILE A 135 -3.94 -12.87 1.38
CA ILE A 135 -3.18 -13.27 0.20
C ILE A 135 -1.71 -12.93 0.43
N GLY A 136 -0.87 -13.94 0.60
CA GLY A 136 0.53 -13.78 1.02
C GLY A 136 1.37 -12.84 0.15
N VAL A 137 1.09 -12.74 -1.16
CA VAL A 137 1.83 -11.84 -2.07
C VAL A 137 1.54 -10.36 -1.80
N PHE A 138 0.42 -10.04 -1.16
CA PHE A 138 0.03 -8.66 -0.83
C PHE A 138 0.61 -8.16 0.49
N TYR A 139 1.39 -8.97 1.20
CA TYR A 139 2.02 -8.57 2.45
C TYR A 139 3.53 -8.39 2.28
N CYS A 140 4.07 -7.28 2.78
CA CYS A 140 5.51 -7.14 2.92
C CYS A 140 5.95 -7.80 4.24
N PRO A 141 6.77 -8.86 4.22
CA PRO A 141 7.22 -9.57 5.41
C PRO A 141 7.98 -8.74 6.44
N THR A 142 8.56 -7.60 6.07
CA THR A 142 9.16 -6.68 7.08
C THR A 142 8.08 -6.09 7.97
N ARG A 143 6.92 -5.80 7.40
CA ARG A 143 5.76 -5.36 8.15
C ARG A 143 5.04 -6.55 8.76
N ARG A 144 4.45 -7.45 7.97
CA ARG A 144 3.58 -8.49 8.53
C ARG A 144 3.44 -9.71 7.63
N SER A 145 2.91 -10.79 8.20
CA SER A 145 2.53 -12.02 7.49
C SER A 145 1.02 -12.25 7.47
N GLY A 146 0.24 -11.27 7.92
CA GLY A 146 -1.21 -11.26 8.06
C GLY A 146 -1.64 -10.04 8.87
N ILE A 147 -2.95 -9.83 9.05
CA ILE A 147 -3.45 -8.68 9.82
C ILE A 147 -2.99 -8.73 11.28
N ARG A 148 -2.32 -7.67 11.74
CA ARG A 148 -1.93 -7.48 13.15
C ARG A 148 -3.15 -7.13 14.00
N ALA A 149 -3.12 -7.39 15.30
CA ALA A 149 -4.27 -7.16 16.17
C ALA A 149 -4.64 -5.67 16.27
N GLU A 150 -3.63 -4.82 16.31
CA GLU A 150 -3.68 -3.36 16.28
C GLU A 150 -4.24 -2.82 14.96
N ASP A 151 -3.89 -3.44 13.82
CA ASP A 151 -4.35 -3.04 12.48
C ASP A 151 -5.86 -3.32 12.27
N ARG A 152 -6.51 -4.14 13.11
CA ARG A 152 -7.96 -4.43 12.97
C ARG A 152 -8.85 -3.20 13.07
N GLN A 153 -8.35 -2.12 13.68
CA GLN A 153 -9.09 -0.86 13.82
C GLN A 153 -9.14 -0.05 12.53
N ILE A 154 -8.20 -0.31 11.62
CA ILE A 154 -8.12 0.32 10.30
C ILE A 154 -8.59 -0.60 9.17
N MET A 155 -8.92 -1.87 9.50
CA MET A 155 -9.66 -2.77 8.61
C MET A 155 -11.12 -2.30 8.51
N PHE A 156 -11.52 -1.82 7.33
CA PHE A 156 -12.88 -1.38 7.03
C PHE A 156 -13.60 -0.70 8.20
N PRO A 157 -13.07 0.45 8.69
CA PRO A 157 -13.61 1.12 9.85
C PRO A 157 -15.03 1.63 9.57
N LYS A 158 -15.79 1.84 10.65
CA LYS A 158 -17.10 2.50 10.58
C LYS A 158 -16.95 3.90 9.95
N ARG A 159 -17.82 4.27 9.00
CA ARG A 159 -17.84 5.62 8.40
C ARG A 159 -18.44 6.63 9.38
N THR A 160 -19.46 6.22 10.11
CA THR A 160 -20.09 7.02 11.18
C THR A 160 -20.16 6.24 12.50
N PRO A 161 -20.28 6.91 13.66
CA PRO A 161 -20.50 6.21 14.93
C PRO A 161 -21.70 5.24 14.90
N ASP A 162 -22.70 5.58 14.08
CA ASP A 162 -23.97 4.87 13.95
C ASP A 162 -23.90 3.70 12.95
N ASP A 163 -22.87 3.63 12.12
CA ASP A 163 -22.67 2.48 11.23
C ASP A 163 -22.43 1.21 12.02
N ALA A 164 -22.96 0.08 11.53
CA ALA A 164 -22.58 -1.23 12.01
C ALA A 164 -21.08 -1.45 11.72
N TYR A 165 -20.32 -1.90 12.73
CA TYR A 165 -18.95 -2.34 12.46
C TYR A 165 -19.05 -3.61 11.61
N ILE A 166 -18.41 -3.61 10.45
CA ILE A 166 -18.52 -4.70 9.48
C ILE A 166 -17.77 -5.95 9.98
N GLY A 167 -17.01 -5.88 11.07
CA GLY A 167 -16.44 -7.07 11.72
C GLY A 167 -15.34 -7.74 10.90
N TRP A 168 -14.64 -6.95 10.08
CA TRP A 168 -13.68 -7.45 9.11
C TRP A 168 -12.29 -7.61 9.75
N SER A 169 -11.75 -8.84 9.76
CA SER A 169 -10.54 -9.18 10.52
C SER A 169 -9.38 -9.77 9.70
N GLY A 170 -9.48 -9.83 8.37
CA GLY A 170 -8.47 -10.38 7.45
C GLY A 170 -8.50 -9.71 6.07
N GLY A 171 -7.62 -10.10 5.15
CA GLY A 171 -7.60 -9.59 3.77
C GLY A 171 -6.99 -8.20 3.62
N GLY A 172 -5.91 -7.92 4.37
CA GLY A 172 -5.14 -6.69 4.22
C GLY A 172 -4.19 -6.69 3.02
N ASN A 173 -3.48 -5.58 2.85
CA ASN A 173 -2.38 -5.46 1.91
C ASN A 173 -1.37 -4.37 2.32
N ASP A 174 -0.18 -4.43 1.73
CA ASP A 174 0.95 -3.51 1.98
C ASP A 174 1.50 -2.91 0.67
N TYR A 175 0.73 -2.99 -0.42
CA TYR A 175 1.13 -2.48 -1.74
C TYR A 175 -0.01 -1.67 -2.35
N ALA A 176 0.29 -0.62 -3.11
CA ALA A 176 -0.73 0.20 -3.74
C ALA A 176 -0.33 0.61 -5.14
N GLY A 177 -1.32 0.92 -5.98
CA GLY A 177 -1.12 1.45 -7.33
C GLY A 177 -0.92 2.96 -7.29
N CYS A 178 -0.04 3.48 -8.15
CA CYS A 178 0.25 4.91 -8.23
C CYS A 178 -0.86 5.66 -8.98
N ILE A 179 -1.48 6.66 -8.34
CA ILE A 179 -2.47 7.56 -8.97
C ILE A 179 -1.85 8.82 -9.60
N GLY A 180 -0.55 9.03 -9.38
CA GLY A 180 0.25 10.12 -9.93
C GLY A 180 0.52 11.26 -8.95
N ALA A 181 1.14 12.33 -9.45
CA ALA A 181 1.49 13.53 -8.69
C ALA A 181 0.32 14.51 -8.57
N GLN A 182 -0.78 14.01 -8.00
CA GLN A 182 -2.00 14.78 -7.79
C GLN A 182 -2.65 14.37 -6.47
N ASN A 183 -3.10 15.35 -5.69
CA ASN A 183 -4.00 15.08 -4.57
C ASN A 183 -5.37 14.67 -5.14
N SER A 184 -5.54 13.35 -5.24
CA SER A 184 -6.74 12.71 -5.76
C SER A 184 -7.71 12.27 -4.65
N PHE A 185 -7.42 12.61 -3.40
CA PHE A 185 -8.18 12.20 -2.22
C PHE A 185 -8.84 13.44 -1.58
N THR A 186 -10.13 13.64 -1.84
CA THR A 186 -10.83 14.93 -1.63
C THR A 186 -11.67 15.00 -0.35
N ASN A 187 -11.81 16.20 0.23
CA ASN A 187 -12.83 16.52 1.25
C ASN A 187 -13.93 17.49 0.75
N PRO A 188 -15.24 17.20 0.97
CA PRO A 188 -16.29 18.21 1.02
C PRO A 188 -16.44 18.84 2.43
N THR A 189 -16.24 20.15 2.51
CA THR A 189 -16.10 21.00 3.71
C THR A 189 -17.35 21.23 4.58
N THR A 190 -18.41 20.43 4.49
CA THR A 190 -19.65 20.65 5.26
C THR A 190 -19.99 19.50 6.19
N SER A 191 -19.70 19.70 7.48
CA SER A 191 -20.28 19.10 8.72
C SER A 191 -20.59 17.59 8.81
N ASN A 192 -20.28 16.77 7.82
CA ASN A 192 -20.57 15.34 7.80
C ASN A 192 -19.29 14.50 7.81
N VAL A 193 -18.63 14.51 8.96
CA VAL A 193 -17.94 13.38 9.60
C VAL A 193 -17.10 12.44 8.71
N LYS A 194 -15.77 12.52 8.88
CA LYS A 194 -14.81 11.39 8.97
C LYS A 194 -14.67 10.47 7.75
N ARG A 195 -13.78 10.86 6.86
CA ARG A 195 -13.06 9.99 5.93
C ARG A 195 -11.60 10.48 5.94
N GLN A 196 -10.64 9.58 5.78
CA GLN A 196 -9.22 9.89 5.90
C GLN A 196 -8.79 10.84 4.78
N PHE A 197 -8.30 12.05 5.11
CA PHE A 197 -8.05 13.13 4.14
C PHE A 197 -7.02 14.15 4.61
N CYS A 198 -6.24 14.69 3.65
CA CYS A 198 -5.51 15.95 3.74
C CYS A 198 -5.93 16.91 2.62
N GLY A 199 -6.29 18.14 3.00
CA GLY A 199 -6.52 19.23 2.05
C GLY A 199 -7.98 19.62 1.74
N PRO A 200 -8.25 20.93 1.50
CA PRO A 200 -9.57 21.43 1.10
C PRO A 200 -9.81 21.44 -0.42
N THR A 201 -8.80 21.14 -1.25
CA THR A 201 -8.86 21.33 -2.71
C THR A 201 -8.52 20.04 -3.43
N TYR A 202 -9.54 19.41 -4.03
CA TYR A 202 -9.31 18.41 -5.07
C TYR A 202 -8.71 19.08 -6.30
N VAL A 203 -7.60 18.55 -6.80
CA VAL A 203 -7.03 19.00 -8.07
C VAL A 203 -6.78 17.77 -8.93
N TYR A 204 -7.82 17.31 -9.65
CA TYR A 204 -7.59 16.36 -10.74
C TYR A 204 -6.71 17.05 -11.79
N ARG A 205 -5.51 16.50 -11.97
CA ARG A 205 -4.52 16.97 -12.94
C ARG A 205 -4.35 15.84 -13.95
N PRO A 206 -5.13 15.84 -15.05
CA PRO A 206 -5.01 14.80 -16.07
C PRO A 206 -3.60 14.73 -16.66
N ASP A 207 -2.87 15.84 -16.61
CA ASP A 207 -1.45 15.99 -16.97
C ASP A 207 -0.50 15.27 -16.00
N MET A 208 -0.88 15.07 -14.74
CA MET A 208 -0.05 14.43 -13.69
C MET A 208 -0.62 13.09 -13.23
N ARG A 209 -1.45 12.47 -14.07
CA ARG A 209 -2.07 11.18 -13.76
C ARG A 209 -1.04 10.06 -13.75
N GLY A 210 -1.16 9.15 -12.80
CA GLY A 210 -0.41 7.89 -12.76
C GLY A 210 -1.12 6.77 -13.49
N VAL A 211 -0.59 5.56 -13.31
CA VAL A 211 -1.05 4.35 -13.98
C VAL A 211 -2.42 3.89 -13.48
N PHE A 212 -2.71 4.06 -12.19
CA PHE A 212 -3.92 3.55 -11.55
C PHE A 212 -4.87 4.68 -11.15
N VAL A 213 -5.86 4.93 -12.01
CA VAL A 213 -6.93 5.89 -11.75
C VAL A 213 -8.29 5.17 -11.74
N PRO A 214 -9.25 5.54 -10.87
CA PRO A 214 -10.60 4.98 -10.88
C PRO A 214 -11.26 5.04 -12.28
N ASN A 215 -11.86 3.91 -12.70
CA ASN A 215 -12.57 3.74 -13.97
C ASN A 215 -11.75 3.99 -15.25
N ILE A 216 -10.43 4.14 -15.16
CA ILE A 216 -9.56 4.39 -16.30
C ILE A 216 -8.54 3.26 -16.39
N ALA A 217 -8.58 2.52 -17.50
CA ALA A 217 -7.61 1.46 -17.81
C ALA A 217 -6.51 2.04 -18.71
N ALA A 218 -5.33 2.31 -18.15
CA ALA A 218 -4.20 2.83 -18.90
C ALA A 218 -3.58 1.74 -19.79
N THR A 219 -3.26 2.07 -21.03
CA THR A 219 -2.47 1.20 -21.91
C THR A 219 -0.97 1.51 -21.77
N PHE A 220 -0.09 0.54 -22.08
CA PHE A 220 1.36 0.80 -22.08
C PHE A 220 1.77 1.92 -23.05
N ASN A 221 1.00 2.14 -24.12
CA ASN A 221 1.24 3.21 -25.08
C ASN A 221 0.91 4.62 -24.53
N GLU A 222 0.05 4.71 -23.52
CA GLU A 222 -0.27 5.98 -22.86
C GLU A 222 0.78 6.41 -21.83
N ILE A 223 1.72 5.52 -21.47
CA ILE A 223 2.82 5.80 -20.55
C ILE A 223 3.97 6.43 -21.35
N ALA A 224 3.78 7.69 -21.71
CA ALA A 224 4.65 8.43 -22.62
C ALA A 224 6.02 8.79 -22.01
N ASP A 225 6.11 8.88 -20.68
CA ASP A 225 7.37 9.19 -19.98
C ASP A 225 8.32 7.98 -19.85
N GLY A 226 7.84 6.80 -20.28
CA GLY A 226 8.60 5.56 -20.39
C GLY A 226 8.25 4.56 -19.30
N LEU A 227 8.05 3.29 -19.70
CA LEU A 227 7.63 2.23 -18.77
C LEU A 227 8.61 1.99 -17.60
N SER A 228 9.91 2.16 -17.83
CA SER A 228 10.96 2.03 -16.81
C SER A 228 11.08 3.26 -15.89
N ASN A 229 10.41 4.36 -16.24
CA ASN A 229 10.53 5.67 -15.58
C ASN A 229 9.23 6.08 -14.87
N THR A 230 8.18 5.26 -14.97
CA THR A 230 6.89 5.51 -14.33
C THR A 230 6.61 4.47 -13.26
N LEU A 231 6.32 4.92 -12.04
CA LEU A 231 5.91 4.09 -10.91
C LEU A 231 4.52 3.52 -11.20
N ALA A 232 4.39 2.21 -11.06
CA ALA A 232 3.11 1.54 -11.15
C ALA A 232 2.63 1.12 -9.75
N ILE A 233 3.50 0.48 -8.96
CA ILE A 233 3.16 -0.06 -7.65
C ILE A 233 4.18 0.42 -6.63
N GLY A 234 3.75 0.77 -5.42
CA GLY A 234 4.61 1.10 -4.30
C GLY A 234 4.25 0.26 -3.08
N GLU A 235 5.21 0.08 -2.18
CA GLU A 235 4.89 -0.28 -0.80
C GLU A 235 4.11 0.86 -0.14
N VAL A 236 3.15 0.53 0.71
CA VAL A 236 2.42 1.51 1.52
C VAL A 236 2.46 1.13 3.01
N PRO A 237 2.64 2.12 3.91
CA PRO A 237 2.53 1.88 5.32
C PRO A 237 1.04 1.76 5.69
N ARG A 238 0.74 1.10 6.81
CA ARG A 238 -0.57 1.28 7.45
C ARG A 238 -0.37 1.91 8.80
N THR A 239 -0.47 3.23 8.79
CA THR A 239 -0.28 4.08 9.95
C THR A 239 -1.55 4.14 10.77
N GLN A 240 -1.37 4.31 12.08
CA GLN A 240 -2.46 4.57 13.00
C GLN A 240 -2.04 5.65 13.98
N TRP A 241 -2.76 6.78 13.96
CA TRP A 241 -2.47 7.89 14.87
C TRP A 241 -2.91 7.58 16.31
N THR A 242 -1.97 7.72 17.26
CA THR A 242 -2.19 7.43 18.69
C THR A 242 -1.99 8.64 19.64
N GLY A 243 -1.67 9.83 19.11
CA GLY A 243 -1.32 11.01 19.92
C GLY A 243 -2.51 11.74 20.61
N PRO A 244 -2.25 12.50 21.71
CA PRO A 244 -3.26 13.25 22.45
C PRO A 244 -3.82 14.40 21.61
N THR A 245 -5.14 14.56 21.59
CA THR A 245 -5.88 15.40 20.64
C THR A 245 -5.75 16.92 20.87
N PRO A 246 -5.24 17.72 19.92
CA PRO A 246 -5.41 19.17 19.94
C PRO A 246 -6.40 19.66 18.87
N ASN A 247 -6.69 18.88 17.82
CA ASN A 247 -7.65 19.28 16.79
C ASN A 247 -8.27 18.08 16.05
N TYR A 248 -9.59 17.97 16.09
CA TYR A 248 -10.39 16.91 15.46
C TYR A 248 -10.26 16.87 13.93
N TYR A 249 -9.85 17.98 13.30
CA TYR A 249 -9.80 18.13 11.85
C TYR A 249 -8.60 17.45 11.17
N TRP A 250 -7.48 17.19 11.88
CA TRP A 250 -6.24 16.63 11.29
C TRP A 250 -6.00 15.14 11.57
N ARG A 251 -6.79 14.54 12.47
CA ARG A 251 -6.78 13.09 12.75
C ARG A 251 -6.91 12.19 11.51
N PRO A 252 -7.70 12.53 10.48
CA PRO A 252 -7.93 11.64 9.35
C PRO A 252 -6.73 11.50 8.39
N CYS A 253 -5.75 12.41 8.42
CA CYS A 253 -4.57 12.40 7.56
C CYS A 253 -3.53 11.31 7.89
N HIS A 254 -3.48 10.86 9.14
CA HIS A 254 -2.36 10.04 9.66
C HIS A 254 -2.76 8.61 10.03
N THR A 255 -4.02 8.26 9.81
CA THR A 255 -4.50 6.90 9.99
C THR A 255 -4.81 6.39 8.59
N SER A 256 -4.39 5.19 8.25
CA SER A 256 -4.68 4.53 6.97
C SER A 256 -5.93 3.66 7.05
N ILE A 257 -6.43 3.18 5.91
CA ILE A 257 -7.41 2.10 5.83
C ILE A 257 -6.70 0.92 5.15
N ASP A 258 -7.09 -0.29 5.54
CA ASP A 258 -6.52 -1.52 5.02
C ASP A 258 -7.60 -2.45 4.42
N GLY A 259 -7.18 -3.25 3.44
CA GLY A 259 -8.05 -4.18 2.72
C GLY A 259 -7.73 -4.26 1.22
N TRP A 260 -7.32 -5.43 0.71
CA TRP A 260 -6.94 -5.57 -0.72
C TRP A 260 -8.12 -5.39 -1.68
N ALA A 261 -9.34 -5.71 -1.25
CA ALA A 261 -10.49 -5.78 -2.16
C ALA A 261 -11.16 -4.43 -2.45
N ALA A 262 -11.07 -3.47 -1.53
CA ALA A 262 -11.64 -2.14 -1.73
C ALA A 262 -10.62 -1.19 -2.37
N ALA A 263 -11.12 -0.43 -3.33
CA ALA A 263 -10.35 0.67 -3.91
C ALA A 263 -10.23 1.86 -2.94
N GLY A 264 -9.44 2.86 -3.34
CA GLY A 264 -9.17 4.06 -2.56
C GLY A 264 -7.78 3.98 -1.94
N SER A 265 -7.54 4.72 -0.85
CA SER A 265 -6.24 4.72 -0.17
C SER A 265 -5.83 3.36 0.42
N ASN A 266 -6.74 2.40 0.47
CA ASN A 266 -6.44 1.00 0.73
C ASN A 266 -5.47 0.40 -0.28
N THR A 267 -5.56 0.80 -1.55
CA THR A 267 -4.87 0.15 -2.67
C THR A 267 -4.33 1.13 -3.70
N LEU A 268 -4.38 2.43 -3.41
CA LEU A 268 -3.85 3.51 -4.23
C LEU A 268 -3.02 4.47 -3.36
N PHE A 269 -1.98 5.03 -3.95
CA PHE A 269 -1.12 6.05 -3.33
C PHE A 269 -0.79 7.15 -4.33
N ASP A 270 -0.50 8.35 -3.85
CA ASP A 270 -0.04 9.47 -4.67
C ASP A 270 1.45 9.77 -4.49
N THR A 271 1.99 10.55 -5.43
CA THR A 271 3.37 11.02 -5.43
C THR A 271 3.44 12.55 -5.31
N THR A 272 2.43 13.16 -4.70
CA THR A 272 2.32 14.62 -4.62
C THR A 272 3.55 15.24 -3.94
N SER A 273 4.01 16.39 -4.43
CA SER A 273 5.05 17.18 -3.78
C SER A 273 4.44 18.35 -3.00
N ALA A 274 5.07 18.76 -1.89
CA ALA A 274 4.58 19.83 -1.02
C ALA A 274 4.38 21.18 -1.75
N ASP A 275 5.08 21.40 -2.85
CA ASP A 275 5.03 22.63 -3.65
C ASP A 275 3.94 22.61 -4.75
N SER A 276 3.41 21.42 -5.09
CA SER A 276 2.56 21.24 -6.29
C SER A 276 1.07 21.51 -6.07
N THR A 277 0.63 21.42 -4.82
CA THR A 277 -0.75 21.60 -4.39
C THR A 277 -0.71 22.58 -3.23
N ASN A 278 -1.61 23.57 -3.18
CA ASN A 278 -1.81 24.40 -1.98
C ASN A 278 -2.43 23.56 -0.83
N ASP A 279 -1.97 22.34 -0.69
CA ASP A 279 -2.45 21.35 0.24
C ASP A 279 -1.79 21.63 1.58
N ILE A 280 -2.62 22.12 2.49
CA ILE A 280 -2.19 22.66 3.76
C ILE A 280 -1.83 21.46 4.65
N GLY A 281 -0.61 20.95 4.53
CA GLY A 281 -0.03 20.03 5.51
C GLY A 281 0.80 18.85 4.97
N GLN A 282 0.62 18.40 3.72
CA GLN A 282 1.38 17.24 3.22
C GLN A 282 2.84 17.65 2.94
N LEU A 283 3.79 16.93 3.55
CA LEU A 283 5.21 17.24 3.38
C LEU A 283 5.77 16.80 2.02
N GLY A 284 4.96 16.17 1.15
CA GLY A 284 5.41 15.51 -0.08
C GLY A 284 6.25 14.25 0.19
N GLY A 285 6.65 13.54 -0.87
CA GLY A 285 7.49 12.34 -0.76
C GLY A 285 6.74 11.11 -0.20
N PHE A 286 7.49 10.17 0.37
CA PHE A 286 6.94 8.92 0.92
C PHE A 286 7.48 8.66 2.33
N ASN A 287 6.88 7.75 3.10
CA ASN A 287 7.16 7.56 4.54
C ASN A 287 6.97 8.86 5.36
N ASN A 288 6.00 9.70 4.97
CA ASN A 288 5.76 11.02 5.55
C ASN A 288 4.60 11.05 6.57
N ASP A 289 4.23 9.90 7.13
CA ASP A 289 3.11 9.69 8.05
C ASP A 289 1.70 10.01 7.52
N TYR A 290 1.54 10.21 6.20
CA TYR A 290 0.24 10.38 5.55
C TYR A 290 -0.28 9.08 4.92
N PHE A 291 -1.58 8.83 4.98
CA PHE A 291 -2.16 7.55 4.57
C PHE A 291 -2.16 7.33 3.06
N GLU A 292 -2.19 8.41 2.30
CA GLU A 292 -2.21 8.47 0.84
C GLU A 292 -0.80 8.32 0.23
N SER A 293 0.23 8.40 1.05
CA SER A 293 1.62 8.31 0.61
C SER A 293 2.10 6.86 0.56
N ALA A 294 3.00 6.57 -0.37
CA ALA A 294 3.80 5.36 -0.32
C ALA A 294 4.69 5.32 0.94
N GLY A 295 5.29 4.16 1.19
CA GLY A 295 6.18 3.96 2.32
C GLY A 295 6.32 2.51 2.73
N SER A 296 7.31 2.22 3.57
CA SER A 296 7.56 0.88 4.07
C SER A 296 8.20 0.88 5.46
N ASP A 297 8.11 -0.25 6.16
CA ASP A 297 8.81 -0.50 7.43
C ASP A 297 10.30 -0.84 7.21
N HIS A 298 10.80 -0.84 5.96
CA HIS A 298 12.22 -1.04 5.68
C HIS A 298 13.01 0.22 6.06
N ALA A 299 14.20 0.04 6.64
CA ALA A 299 15.08 1.16 6.93
C ALA A 299 15.51 1.93 5.66
N GLY A 300 15.23 3.23 5.62
CA GLY A 300 15.80 4.20 4.68
C GLY A 300 15.18 4.22 3.29
N GLY A 301 14.01 3.63 3.08
CA GLY A 301 13.38 3.60 1.77
C GLY A 301 12.23 2.61 1.63
N ALA A 302 11.72 2.50 0.41
CA ALA A 302 10.66 1.58 0.04
C ALA A 302 10.93 0.99 -1.35
N HIS A 303 10.39 -0.20 -1.62
CA HIS A 303 10.41 -0.78 -2.95
C HIS A 303 9.24 -0.26 -3.78
N PHE A 304 9.55 0.01 -5.05
CA PHE A 304 8.58 0.42 -6.04
C PHE A 304 8.73 -0.44 -7.29
N GLY A 305 7.61 -0.92 -7.82
CA GLY A 305 7.50 -1.55 -9.12
C GLY A 305 7.22 -0.51 -10.20
N MET A 306 8.05 -0.48 -11.23
CA MET A 306 7.87 0.37 -12.41
C MET A 306 6.86 -0.25 -13.37
N ALA A 307 6.34 0.54 -14.31
CA ALA A 307 5.36 0.06 -15.30
C ALA A 307 5.91 -1.02 -16.24
N ASP A 308 7.25 -1.12 -16.43
CA ASP A 308 7.90 -2.21 -17.16
C ASP A 308 8.06 -3.51 -16.36
N GLY A 309 7.69 -3.52 -15.07
CA GLY A 309 7.81 -4.67 -14.17
C GLY A 309 9.17 -4.77 -13.45
N SER A 310 10.11 -3.84 -13.69
CA SER A 310 11.31 -3.70 -12.88
C SER A 310 10.97 -3.21 -11.46
N VAL A 311 11.86 -3.46 -10.49
CA VAL A 311 11.64 -3.09 -9.09
C VAL A 311 12.88 -2.40 -8.54
N HIS A 312 12.69 -1.18 -8.03
CA HIS A 312 13.72 -0.31 -7.49
C HIS A 312 13.50 -0.07 -6.00
N PHE A 313 14.57 0.00 -5.23
CA PHE A 313 14.53 0.48 -3.86
C PHE A 313 14.86 1.96 -3.87
N ILE A 314 13.87 2.80 -3.58
CA ILE A 314 14.02 4.25 -3.58
C ILE A 314 14.23 4.70 -2.15
N GLY A 315 15.22 5.58 -1.94
CA GLY A 315 15.54 6.14 -0.63
C GLY A 315 14.60 7.29 -0.24
N GLU A 316 14.35 7.43 1.06
CA GLU A 316 13.46 8.48 1.62
C GLU A 316 13.94 9.91 1.30
N GLU A 317 15.24 10.06 1.03
CA GLU A 317 15.90 11.31 0.66
C GLU A 317 15.76 11.66 -0.83
N ILE A 318 14.92 10.94 -1.59
CA ILE A 318 14.66 11.29 -2.99
C ILE A 318 14.09 12.72 -3.09
N ASP A 319 14.55 13.46 -4.09
CA ASP A 319 13.97 14.76 -4.39
C ASP A 319 12.47 14.63 -4.69
N GLN A 320 11.65 15.44 -4.03
CA GLN A 320 10.19 15.30 -4.11
C GLN A 320 9.64 15.61 -5.50
N ILE A 321 10.30 16.47 -6.27
CA ILE A 321 9.91 16.79 -7.64
C ILE A 321 10.23 15.61 -8.55
N VAL A 322 11.41 14.99 -8.37
CA VAL A 322 11.75 13.74 -9.06
C VAL A 322 10.74 12.64 -8.72
N TYR A 323 10.39 12.46 -7.45
CA TYR A 323 9.39 11.47 -7.03
C TYR A 323 8.00 11.73 -7.62
N ALA A 324 7.59 13.00 -7.68
CA ALA A 324 6.34 13.41 -8.33
C ALA A 324 6.33 13.02 -9.81
N HIS A 325 7.39 13.38 -10.54
CA HIS A 325 7.54 13.03 -11.97
C HIS A 325 7.56 11.53 -12.21
N LEU A 326 8.20 10.75 -11.33
CA LEU A 326 8.16 9.29 -11.42
C LEU A 326 6.73 8.72 -11.28
N GLY A 327 5.82 9.40 -10.57
CA GLY A 327 4.44 8.93 -10.43
C GLY A 327 3.52 9.29 -11.60
N SER A 328 3.84 10.35 -12.33
CA SER A 328 3.10 10.75 -13.54
C SER A 328 3.47 9.84 -14.73
N MET A 329 2.49 9.46 -15.54
CA MET A 329 2.74 8.58 -16.69
C MET A 329 2.94 9.32 -18.02
N ALA A 330 2.53 10.60 -18.10
CA ALA A 330 2.56 11.39 -19.33
C ALA A 330 2.60 12.91 -19.08
N ASP A 331 3.37 13.36 -18.09
CA ASP A 331 3.54 14.80 -17.80
C ASP A 331 4.65 15.45 -18.65
N GLY A 332 5.43 14.63 -19.38
CA GLY A 332 6.54 15.08 -20.23
C GLY A 332 7.82 15.41 -19.46
N GLN A 333 7.84 15.20 -18.14
CA GLN A 333 8.96 15.46 -17.25
C GLN A 333 9.64 14.14 -16.87
N ILE A 334 10.38 13.56 -17.81
CA ILE A 334 11.00 12.25 -17.61
C ILE A 334 12.01 12.28 -16.45
N ALA A 335 11.72 11.51 -15.41
CA ALA A 335 12.60 11.24 -14.28
C ALA A 335 13.13 9.80 -14.31
N GLN A 336 14.23 9.52 -13.61
CA GLN A 336 14.76 8.17 -13.47
C GLN A 336 14.86 7.80 -11.99
N ALA A 337 14.42 6.60 -11.65
CA ALA A 337 14.65 6.05 -10.33
C ALA A 337 16.17 5.86 -10.12
N PRO A 338 16.70 6.24 -8.94
CA PRO A 338 18.12 6.17 -8.63
C PRO A 338 18.71 4.75 -8.60
#